data_AF-A0AAN0SY06-F1
#
_entry.id   AF-A0AAN0SY06-F1
#
_cell.length_a   1.000
_cell.length_b   1.000
_cell.length_c   1.000
_cell.angle_alpha   90.00
_cell.angle_beta   90.00
_cell.angle_gamma   90.00
#
_symmetry.space_group_name_H-M   'P 1'
#
loop_
_entity.id
_entity.type
_entity.pdbx_description
1 polymer ?
#
loop_
_entity_poly.entity_id
_entity_poly.type
_entity_poly.pdbx_seq_one_letter_code
_entity_poly.pdbx_strand_id
1 'polypeptide(L)'
;MANESRKIAVMYHVNEEKAAIAGYLHDISAIFPNEVRITVAEEFGIDLLEEERKFPMIIHQKLSRVIAKEIFKVHDEETLNAICCHTTLRKHATKMDLVLFVADKIEWDQNGTPPYLVEVKKGLEKSLEHAAFAYISYLWDRKGTLKVLHPWLEDAYWQLKEIVE
;
A
#
# COMPACT_ATOMS: atom_id res chain seq x y z
N MET A 1 11.05 6.79 0.56
CA MET A 1 9.95 6.18 1.33
C MET A 1 9.75 6.71 2.76
N ALA A 2 10.60 6.37 3.74
CA ALA A 2 10.34 6.68 5.16
C ALA A 2 10.23 8.19 5.46
N ASN A 3 11.05 9.02 4.80
CA ASN A 3 10.99 10.48 4.94
C ASN A 3 9.67 11.06 4.41
N GLU A 4 9.20 10.59 3.25
CA GLU A 4 7.90 11.03 2.71
C GLU A 4 6.74 10.56 3.60
N SER A 5 6.83 9.34 4.15
CA SER A 5 5.84 8.83 5.12
C SER A 5 5.74 9.74 6.36
N ARG A 6 6.89 10.15 6.93
CA ARG A 6 6.93 11.11 8.05
C ARG A 6 6.29 12.44 7.67
N LYS A 7 6.68 13.00 6.53
CA LYS A 7 6.18 14.30 6.05
C LYS A 7 4.66 14.30 5.88
N ILE A 8 4.10 13.26 5.26
CA ILE A 8 2.66 13.14 5.09
C ILE A 8 1.98 12.89 6.45
N ALA A 9 2.56 12.07 7.32
CA ALA A 9 2.00 11.82 8.65
C ALA A 9 1.88 13.12 9.47
N VAL A 10 2.92 13.96 9.48
CA VAL A 10 2.91 15.27 10.16
C VAL A 10 1.81 16.18 9.59
N MET A 11 1.68 16.25 8.27
CA MET A 11 0.66 17.05 7.59
C MET A 11 -0.77 16.67 8.00
N TYR A 12 -1.00 15.39 8.30
CA TYR A 12 -2.32 14.84 8.60
C TYR A 12 -2.53 14.44 10.06
N HIS A 13 -1.64 14.89 10.95
CA HIS A 13 -1.67 14.60 12.40
C HIS A 13 -1.69 13.10 12.73
N VAL A 14 -0.96 12.31 11.97
CA VAL A 14 -0.69 10.89 12.20
C VAL A 14 0.69 10.75 12.86
N ASN A 15 0.89 9.70 13.66
CA ASN A 15 2.18 9.48 14.34
C ASN A 15 3.32 9.26 13.32
N GLU A 16 4.27 10.19 13.29
CA GLU A 16 5.36 10.19 12.30
C GLU A 16 6.35 9.05 12.49
N GLU A 17 6.61 8.61 13.72
CA GLU A 17 7.53 7.50 13.99
C GLU A 17 6.97 6.17 13.51
N LYS A 18 5.69 5.92 13.78
CA LYS A 18 4.99 4.75 13.24
C LYS A 18 4.99 4.74 11.72
N ALA A 19 4.67 5.88 11.10
CA ALA A 19 4.68 6.03 9.65
C ALA A 19 6.08 5.77 9.05
N ALA A 20 7.13 6.22 9.72
CA ALA A 20 8.50 5.97 9.31
C ALA A 20 8.88 4.49 9.39
N ILE A 21 8.55 3.82 10.48
CA ILE A 21 8.77 2.38 10.66
C ILE A 21 8.05 1.62 9.54
N ALA A 22 6.80 1.98 9.26
CA ALA A 22 6.05 1.40 8.15
C ALA A 22 6.76 1.64 6.81
N GLY A 23 7.22 2.87 6.57
CA GLY A 23 7.95 3.23 5.35
C GLY A 23 9.29 2.50 5.17
N TYR A 24 10.03 2.22 6.25
CA TYR A 24 11.25 1.41 6.17
C TYR A 24 10.97 -0.06 5.84
N LEU A 25 9.83 -0.59 6.29
CA LEU A 25 9.54 -2.02 6.27
C LEU A 25 8.51 -2.44 5.22
N HIS A 26 7.84 -1.52 4.53
CA HIS A 26 6.75 -1.84 3.59
C HIS A 26 7.15 -2.87 2.51
N ASP A 27 8.38 -2.77 2.01
CA ASP A 27 8.95 -3.65 0.97
C ASP A 27 10.06 -4.58 1.49
N ILE A 28 10.15 -4.79 2.80
CA ILE A 28 11.24 -5.59 3.38
C ILE A 28 11.28 -7.04 2.85
N SER A 29 10.14 -7.58 2.39
CA SER A 29 10.08 -8.92 1.78
C SER A 29 10.58 -8.96 0.34
N ALA A 30 11.03 -7.85 -0.25
CA ALA A 30 11.60 -7.81 -1.60
C ALA A 30 12.85 -8.71 -1.76
N ILE A 31 13.42 -9.16 -0.64
CA ILE A 31 14.45 -10.22 -0.59
C ILE A 31 14.00 -11.54 -1.23
N PHE A 32 12.68 -11.80 -1.27
CA PHE A 32 12.12 -12.99 -1.90
C PHE A 32 11.81 -12.70 -3.38
N PRO A 33 12.47 -13.40 -4.32
CA PRO A 33 12.14 -13.34 -5.74
C PRO A 33 10.67 -13.67 -5.98
N ASN A 34 10.09 -13.07 -7.02
CA ASN A 34 8.66 -13.20 -7.29
C ASN A 34 8.23 -14.65 -7.51
N GLU A 35 9.11 -15.48 -8.04
CA GLU A 35 8.90 -16.90 -8.38
C GLU A 35 8.69 -17.77 -7.14
N VAL A 36 9.18 -17.35 -5.97
CA VAL A 36 9.09 -18.12 -4.72
C VAL A 36 8.09 -17.53 -3.71
N ARG A 37 7.50 -16.36 -3.98
CA ARG A 37 6.61 -15.66 -3.03
C ARG A 37 5.41 -16.48 -2.58
N ILE A 38 4.83 -17.30 -3.47
CA ILE A 38 3.71 -18.19 -3.11
C ILE A 38 4.16 -19.21 -2.07
N THR A 39 5.22 -19.96 -2.37
CA THR A 39 5.74 -21.02 -1.47
C THR A 39 6.12 -20.44 -0.12
N VAL A 40 6.85 -19.32 -0.11
CA VAL A 40 7.26 -18.65 1.13
C VAL A 40 6.05 -18.18 1.93
N ALA A 41 5.04 -17.60 1.29
CA ALA A 41 3.83 -17.17 1.98
C ALA A 41 3.06 -18.34 2.61
N GLU A 42 2.97 -19.47 1.92
CA GLU A 42 2.35 -20.70 2.44
C GLU A 42 3.14 -21.28 3.63
N GLU A 43 4.48 -21.27 3.57
CA GLU A 43 5.34 -21.69 4.69
C GLU A 43 5.16 -20.81 5.94
N PHE A 44 4.89 -19.52 5.75
CA PHE A 44 4.53 -18.60 6.84
C PHE A 44 3.04 -18.66 7.23
N GLY A 45 2.24 -19.53 6.63
CA GLY A 45 0.82 -19.68 6.95
C GLY A 45 -0.04 -18.48 6.53
N ILE A 46 0.38 -17.75 5.47
CA ILE A 46 -0.36 -16.59 4.95
C ILE A 46 -1.42 -17.09 3.97
N ASP A 47 -2.68 -16.70 4.23
CA ASP A 47 -3.78 -16.96 3.31
C ASP A 47 -3.65 -16.10 2.04
N LEU A 48 -3.68 -16.79 0.89
CA LEU A 48 -3.56 -16.19 -0.43
C LEU A 48 -4.88 -16.23 -1.20
N LEU A 49 -5.26 -15.08 -1.75
CA LEU A 49 -6.39 -14.93 -2.68
C LEU A 49 -6.02 -15.43 -4.08
N GLU A 50 -7.03 -15.66 -4.91
CA GLU A 50 -6.83 -16.13 -6.29
C GLU A 50 -6.02 -15.12 -7.12
N GLU A 51 -6.27 -13.82 -6.94
CA GLU A 51 -5.57 -12.73 -7.61
C GLU A 51 -4.10 -12.66 -7.20
N GLU A 52 -3.80 -12.94 -5.93
CA GLU A 52 -2.44 -12.97 -5.41
C GLU A 52 -1.67 -14.17 -5.97
N ARG A 53 -2.32 -15.31 -6.18
CA ARG A 53 -1.72 -16.47 -6.86
C ARG A 53 -1.48 -16.19 -8.35
N LYS A 54 -2.42 -15.52 -9.03
CA LYS A 54 -2.29 -15.12 -10.45
C LYS A 54 -1.22 -14.04 -10.64
N PHE A 55 -1.05 -13.14 -9.68
CA PHE A 55 -0.04 -12.09 -9.72
C PHE A 55 0.74 -12.02 -8.39
N PRO A 56 1.73 -12.91 -8.19
CA PRO A 56 2.47 -13.08 -6.93
C PRO A 56 3.23 -11.86 -6.44
N MET A 57 3.40 -10.86 -7.32
CA MET A 57 4.05 -9.61 -6.96
C MET A 57 3.31 -8.97 -5.78
N ILE A 58 1.97 -8.99 -5.77
CA ILE A 58 1.15 -8.39 -4.71
C ILE A 58 1.45 -8.97 -3.33
N ILE A 59 1.87 -10.24 -3.23
CA ILE A 59 2.06 -10.95 -1.95
C ILE A 59 3.07 -10.25 -1.02
N HIS A 60 3.99 -9.44 -1.55
CA HIS A 60 5.02 -8.78 -0.74
C HIS A 60 4.44 -7.94 0.40
N GLN A 61 3.31 -7.26 0.23
CA GLN A 61 2.71 -6.47 1.32
C GLN A 61 2.38 -7.35 2.55
N LYS A 62 1.87 -8.56 2.33
CA LYS A 62 1.55 -9.52 3.40
C LYS A 62 2.81 -10.14 4.00
N LEU A 63 3.79 -10.49 3.16
CA LEU A 63 5.08 -11.02 3.62
C LEU A 63 5.86 -9.99 4.43
N SER A 64 5.93 -8.73 3.97
CA SER A 64 6.57 -7.63 4.67
C SER A 64 5.95 -7.40 6.05
N ARG A 65 4.62 -7.51 6.18
CA ARG A 65 3.95 -7.48 7.49
C ARG A 65 4.45 -8.60 8.39
N VAL A 66 4.54 -9.83 7.90
CA VAL A 66 5.01 -10.98 8.68
C VAL A 66 6.47 -10.78 9.11
N ILE A 67 7.36 -10.36 8.20
CA ILE A 67 8.76 -10.09 8.52
C ILE A 67 8.89 -8.95 9.55
N ALA A 68 8.16 -7.86 9.36
CA ALA A 68 8.16 -6.72 10.29
C ALA A 68 7.76 -7.16 11.72
N LYS A 69 6.75 -8.03 11.82
CA LYS A 69 6.30 -8.57 13.11
C LYS A 69 7.29 -9.57 13.70
N GLU A 70 7.64 -10.60 12.95
CA GLU A 70 8.37 -11.76 13.47
C GLU A 70 9.87 -11.52 13.60
N ILE A 71 10.47 -10.71 12.73
CA ILE A 71 11.92 -10.47 12.72
C ILE A 71 12.24 -9.13 13.39
N PHE A 72 11.58 -8.05 12.97
CA PHE A 72 11.84 -6.70 13.49
C PHE A 72 11.07 -6.36 14.77
N LYS A 73 10.23 -7.30 15.26
CA LYS A 73 9.48 -7.18 16.52
C LYS A 73 8.61 -5.92 16.59
N VAL A 74 8.07 -5.51 15.45
CA VAL A 74 7.04 -4.46 15.41
C VAL A 74 5.76 -5.06 15.99
N HIS A 75 5.27 -4.48 17.09
CA HIS A 75 4.05 -4.92 17.79
C HIS A 75 2.85 -4.00 17.56
N ASP A 76 3.06 -2.84 16.94
CA ASP A 76 2.00 -1.88 16.64
C ASP A 76 1.18 -2.35 15.43
N GLU A 77 -0.05 -2.81 15.67
CA GLU A 77 -0.92 -3.34 14.62
C GLU A 77 -1.32 -2.27 13.59
N GLU A 78 -1.37 -0.99 13.95
CA GLU A 78 -1.64 0.10 13.00
C GLU A 78 -0.52 0.18 11.94
N THR A 79 0.74 0.14 12.36
CA THR A 79 1.91 0.07 11.48
C THR A 79 1.94 -1.21 10.63
N LEU A 80 1.71 -2.36 11.25
CA LEU A 80 1.68 -3.66 10.55
C LEU A 80 0.56 -3.74 9.52
N ASN A 81 -0.61 -3.20 9.83
CA ASN A 81 -1.75 -3.17 8.92
C ASN A 81 -1.49 -2.27 7.72
N ALA A 82 -0.88 -1.09 7.93
CA ALA A 82 -0.50 -0.22 6.84
C ALA A 82 0.44 -0.93 5.86
N ILE A 83 1.47 -1.61 6.39
CA ILE A 83 2.38 -2.45 5.58
C ILE A 83 1.59 -3.51 4.78
N CYS A 84 0.62 -4.17 5.42
CA CYS A 84 -0.17 -5.26 4.85
C CYS A 84 -0.96 -4.89 3.60
N CYS A 85 -1.33 -3.61 3.44
CA CYS A 85 -2.20 -3.16 2.37
C CYS A 85 -1.62 -1.99 1.57
N HIS A 86 -0.33 -1.69 1.69
CA HIS A 86 0.25 -0.51 1.03
C HIS A 86 0.26 -0.59 -0.51
N THR A 87 0.17 -1.79 -1.09
CA THR A 87 0.13 -1.98 -2.54
C THR A 87 -1.28 -1.82 -3.09
N THR A 88 -2.25 -2.49 -2.45
CA THR A 88 -3.63 -2.59 -2.97
C THR A 88 -4.62 -1.64 -2.32
N LEU A 89 -4.26 -1.08 -1.16
CA LEU A 89 -5.19 -0.57 -0.14
C LEU A 89 -6.21 -1.65 0.26
N ARG A 90 -7.21 -1.25 1.06
CA ARG A 90 -8.37 -2.05 1.46
C ARG A 90 -9.52 -1.13 1.86
N LYS A 91 -10.72 -1.69 1.93
CA LYS A 91 -11.87 -1.02 2.55
C LYS A 91 -11.59 -0.74 4.02
N HIS A 92 -12.19 0.34 4.53
CA HIS A 92 -12.03 0.85 5.88
C HIS A 92 -10.57 1.16 6.22
N ALA A 93 -9.81 1.67 5.24
CA ALA A 93 -8.43 2.09 5.43
C ALA A 93 -8.33 3.11 6.56
N THR A 94 -7.37 2.89 7.47
CA THR A 94 -7.05 3.85 8.51
C THR A 94 -6.26 5.04 7.93
N LYS A 95 -6.12 6.11 8.71
CA LYS A 95 -5.21 7.20 8.30
C LYS A 95 -3.78 6.72 8.09
N MET A 96 -3.29 5.77 8.90
CA MET A 96 -1.95 5.20 8.71
C MET A 96 -1.86 4.40 7.41
N ASP A 97 -2.87 3.59 7.09
CA ASP A 97 -2.95 2.84 5.83
C ASP A 97 -2.85 3.79 4.64
N LEU A 98 -3.60 4.90 4.67
CA LEU A 98 -3.60 5.92 3.62
C LEU A 98 -2.27 6.69 3.54
N VAL A 99 -1.67 7.06 4.68
CA VAL A 99 -0.36 7.73 4.72
C VAL A 99 0.68 6.90 4.01
N LEU A 100 0.80 5.62 4.38
CA LEU A 100 1.81 4.74 3.78
C LEU A 100 1.52 4.49 2.30
N PHE A 101 0.25 4.20 1.96
CA PHE A 101 -0.18 3.97 0.60
C PHE A 101 0.15 5.15 -0.32
N VAL A 102 -0.18 6.38 0.09
CA VAL A 102 0.05 7.59 -0.72
C VAL A 102 1.53 7.94 -0.78
N ALA A 103 2.26 7.82 0.34
CA ALA A 103 3.70 8.09 0.36
C ALA A 103 4.45 7.21 -0.62
N ASP A 104 4.09 5.92 -0.72
CA ASP A 104 4.68 4.97 -1.66
C ASP A 104 4.46 5.37 -3.13
N LYS A 105 3.25 5.85 -3.46
CA LYS A 105 2.97 6.33 -4.83
C LYS A 105 3.64 7.66 -5.17
N ILE A 106 3.94 8.48 -4.16
CA ILE A 106 4.68 9.75 -4.36
C ILE A 106 6.18 9.47 -4.49
N GLU A 107 6.72 8.55 -3.70
CA GLU A 107 8.13 8.12 -3.70
C GLU A 107 8.40 7.13 -4.84
N TRP A 108 8.16 7.58 -6.05
CA TRP A 108 8.46 6.82 -7.26
C TRP A 108 9.96 6.57 -7.41
N ASP A 109 10.35 5.30 -7.40
CA ASP A 109 11.74 4.86 -7.45
C ASP A 109 12.21 4.43 -8.86
N GLN A 110 11.31 4.45 -9.85
CA GLN A 110 11.64 4.08 -11.23
C GLN A 110 11.97 5.30 -12.11
N ASN A 111 12.46 5.03 -13.31
CA ASN A 111 12.76 6.08 -14.27
C ASN A 111 11.48 6.81 -14.74
N GLY A 112 11.60 8.12 -14.93
CA GLY A 112 10.53 8.97 -15.43
C GLY A 112 9.58 9.46 -14.34
N THR A 113 8.44 10.00 -14.77
CA THR A 113 7.39 10.50 -13.86
C THR A 113 6.14 9.65 -14.04
N PRO A 114 5.58 9.07 -12.97
CA PRO A 114 4.38 8.27 -13.11
C PRO A 114 3.20 9.15 -13.51
N PRO A 115 2.34 8.70 -14.43
CA PRO A 115 1.27 9.51 -15.01
C PRO A 115 0.22 9.94 -13.99
N TYR A 116 0.11 9.26 -12.85
CA TYR A 116 -0.83 9.59 -11.77
C TYR A 116 -0.28 10.62 -10.78
N LEU A 117 1.03 10.94 -10.79
CA LEU A 117 1.68 11.69 -9.71
C LEU A 117 1.05 13.07 -9.47
N VAL A 118 0.72 13.77 -10.56
CA VAL A 118 0.14 15.12 -10.49
C VAL A 118 -1.20 15.10 -9.78
N GLU A 119 -2.07 14.15 -10.13
CA GLU A 119 -3.40 14.06 -9.54
C GLU A 119 -3.35 13.53 -8.10
N VAL A 120 -2.42 12.63 -7.77
CA VAL A 120 -2.18 12.21 -6.37
C VAL A 120 -1.73 13.40 -5.52
N LYS A 121 -0.81 14.24 -6.00
CA LYS A 121 -0.34 15.42 -5.26
C LYS A 121 -1.45 16.47 -5.08
N LYS A 122 -2.25 16.73 -6.11
CA LYS A 122 -3.44 17.60 -5.99
C LYS A 122 -4.47 17.04 -5.02
N GLY A 123 -4.68 15.72 -5.04
CA GLY A 123 -5.53 15.03 -4.08
C GLY A 123 -5.01 15.20 -2.66
N LEU A 124 -3.69 15.11 -2.46
CA LEU A 124 -3.04 15.28 -1.17
C LEU A 124 -3.13 16.72 -0.62
N GLU A 125 -3.43 17.72 -1.45
CA GLU A 125 -3.71 19.07 -0.96
C GLU A 125 -5.12 19.17 -0.33
N LYS A 126 -6.01 18.22 -0.64
CA LYS A 126 -7.38 18.16 -0.14
C LYS A 126 -7.52 17.23 1.06
N SER A 127 -7.10 15.97 0.92
CA SER A 127 -7.12 14.95 1.97
C SER A 127 -6.32 13.70 1.57
N LEU A 128 -6.03 12.83 2.54
CA LEU A 128 -5.45 11.51 2.27
C LEU A 128 -6.35 10.65 1.37
N GLU A 129 -7.65 10.70 1.59
CA GLU A 129 -8.66 9.97 0.84
C GLU A 129 -8.71 10.42 -0.62
N HIS A 130 -8.67 11.73 -0.87
CA HIS A 130 -8.59 12.28 -2.23
C HIS A 130 -7.30 11.86 -2.95
N ALA A 131 -6.16 11.83 -2.25
CA ALA A 131 -4.89 11.38 -2.82
C ALA A 131 -4.91 9.88 -3.18
N ALA A 132 -5.39 9.05 -2.25
CA ALA A 132 -5.52 7.61 -2.47
C ALA A 132 -6.52 7.31 -3.60
N PHE A 133 -7.65 8.01 -3.62
CA PHE A 133 -8.67 7.87 -4.66
C PHE A 133 -8.13 8.27 -6.03
N ALA A 134 -7.32 9.33 -6.15
CA ALA A 134 -6.72 9.71 -7.42
C ALA A 134 -5.88 8.59 -8.05
N TYR A 135 -5.08 7.87 -7.23
CA TYR A 135 -4.32 6.72 -7.71
C TYR A 135 -5.21 5.50 -8.02
N ILE A 136 -6.16 5.18 -7.13
CA ILE A 136 -7.03 4.01 -7.32
C ILE A 136 -7.95 4.21 -8.53
N SER A 137 -8.48 5.41 -8.76
CA SER A 137 -9.27 5.76 -9.95
C SER A 137 -8.43 5.64 -11.23
N TYR A 138 -7.17 6.08 -11.19
CA TYR A 138 -6.24 5.86 -12.31
C TYR A 138 -6.08 4.36 -12.67
N LEU A 139 -5.98 3.48 -11.66
CA LEU A 139 -5.95 2.04 -11.89
C LEU A 139 -7.31 1.49 -12.35
N TRP A 140 -8.40 1.99 -11.80
CA TRP A 140 -9.77 1.56 -12.12
C TRP A 140 -10.14 1.82 -13.58
N ASP A 141 -9.77 2.99 -14.11
CA ASP A 141 -10.00 3.36 -15.52
C ASP A 141 -9.20 2.46 -16.48
N ARG A 142 -8.10 1.89 -15.97
CA ARG A 142 -7.19 1.01 -16.71
C ARG A 142 -7.33 -0.46 -16.33
N LYS A 143 -8.39 -0.85 -15.61
CA LYS A 143 -8.54 -2.22 -15.09
C LYS A 143 -8.46 -3.30 -16.16
N GLY A 144 -8.89 -3.01 -17.39
CA GLY A 144 -8.77 -3.93 -18.53
C GLY A 144 -7.33 -4.20 -19.00
N THR A 145 -6.36 -3.42 -18.53
CA THR A 145 -4.92 -3.61 -18.80
C THR A 145 -4.18 -4.29 -17.64
N LEU A 146 -4.83 -4.43 -16.48
CA LEU A 146 -4.22 -5.04 -15.30
C LEU A 146 -4.23 -6.56 -15.45
N LYS A 147 -3.17 -7.23 -14.96
CA LYS A 147 -3.14 -8.70 -14.91
C LYS A 147 -4.24 -9.27 -14.02
N VAL A 148 -4.53 -8.57 -12.93
CA VAL A 148 -5.60 -8.87 -11.98
C VAL A 148 -6.14 -7.56 -11.40
N LEU A 149 -7.43 -7.53 -11.07
CA LEU A 149 -8.01 -6.51 -10.22
C LEU A 149 -8.16 -7.12 -8.82
N HIS A 150 -7.36 -6.66 -7.86
CA HIS A 150 -7.39 -7.22 -6.52
C HIS A 150 -8.69 -6.81 -5.79
N PRO A 151 -9.39 -7.73 -5.10
CA PRO A 151 -10.68 -7.42 -4.47
C PRO A 151 -10.58 -6.31 -3.42
N TRP A 152 -9.48 -6.25 -2.66
CA TRP A 152 -9.28 -5.14 -1.71
C TRP A 152 -9.19 -3.76 -2.39
N LEU A 153 -8.63 -3.69 -3.60
CA LEU A 153 -8.54 -2.45 -4.36
C LEU A 153 -9.91 -2.04 -4.91
N GLU A 154 -10.69 -3.01 -5.38
CA GLU A 154 -12.07 -2.78 -5.82
C GLU A 154 -12.95 -2.26 -4.67
N ASP A 155 -12.89 -2.89 -3.50
CA ASP A 155 -13.65 -2.44 -2.33
C ASP A 155 -13.21 -1.04 -1.87
N ALA A 156 -11.90 -0.77 -1.90
CA ALA A 156 -11.33 0.54 -1.57
C ALA A 156 -11.79 1.62 -2.56
N TYR A 157 -11.84 1.30 -3.86
CA TYR A 157 -12.32 2.21 -4.90
C TYR A 157 -13.75 2.68 -4.61
N TRP A 158 -14.68 1.75 -4.41
CA TRP A 158 -16.09 2.10 -4.19
C TRP A 158 -16.30 2.91 -2.91
N GLN A 159 -15.62 2.54 -1.83
CA GLN A 159 -15.72 3.30 -0.58
C GLN A 159 -15.11 4.70 -0.70
N LEU A 160 -13.92 4.84 -1.29
CA LEU A 160 -13.30 6.15 -1.45
C LEU A 160 -14.10 7.04 -2.38
N LYS A 161 -14.75 6.46 -3.39
CA LYS A 161 -15.68 7.20 -4.25
C LYS A 161 -16.81 7.84 -3.45
N GLU A 162 -17.45 7.10 -2.54
CA GLU A 162 -18.51 7.62 -1.66
C GLU A 162 -18.02 8.71 -0.69
N ILE A 163 -16.72 8.74 -0.37
CA ILE A 163 -16.13 9.74 0.53
C ILE A 163 -15.74 11.02 -0.23
N VAL A 164 -15.29 10.87 -1.49
CA VAL A 164 -14.68 11.94 -2.28
C VAL A 164 -15.68 12.64 -3.21
N GLU A 165 -16.70 11.92 -3.70
CA GLU A 165 -17.76 12.42 -4.58
C GLU A 165 -19.08 12.62 -3.83
#